data_AF-A0AAT9HVY6-F1
#
_entry.id   AF-A0AAT9HVY6-F1
#
_cell.length_a   1.000
_cell.length_b   1.000
_cell.length_c   1.000
_cell.angle_alpha   90.00
_cell.angle_beta   90.00
_cell.angle_gamma   90.00
#
_symmetry.space_group_name_H-M   'P 1'
#
loop_
_entity.id
_entity.type
_entity.pdbx_description
1 polymer ?
#
loop_
_entity_poly.entity_id
_entity_poly.type
_entity_poly.pdbx_seq_one_letter_code
_entity_poly.pdbx_strand_id
1 'polypeptide(L)'
;MNCSRRGRRPPSPAVSTYRPCCCRADRLLFPLGQADAAAQAIRANGAPVGVDWIAGGHDGGDLESDRVQRRVRNWFDRYLKDDKAADTGPAFRVTRTGGVDSTDGRAVLTGASADTYPGLANGGRSVPLTGREQQSFANPAGANPPAISALPGLGGTGGLAQLSSLGVGVSLDFPGQHARFESAPAGGDLRITGSPTVTVRVESTREDAVLFAKVYDVGPDGRQQVLPSQLVTPLRVEGARSGKDVTITLPAVDHEVRKGHRLRLVLASTDLGYASPAAPATYTVSLKSDLTVPTAPRVTTAAAPLPAWVVWLPGAGALIALALLLTGRRRTTAPAPDPGLADVPCGSPA
;
A
#
# COMPACT_ATOMS: atom_id res chain seq x y z
N MET A 1 46.34 -37.78 -31.20
CA MET A 1 45.53 -38.95 -31.61
C MET A 1 44.10 -38.49 -31.86
N ASN A 2 43.55 -38.89 -32.99
CA ASN A 2 42.34 -38.41 -33.63
C ASN A 2 41.14 -39.36 -33.33
N CYS A 3 39.92 -38.94 -33.73
CA CYS A 3 38.61 -39.64 -33.74
C CYS A 3 37.68 -39.35 -32.53
N SER A 4 36.38 -39.07 -32.67
CA SER A 4 35.47 -39.07 -33.83
C SER A 4 34.18 -38.29 -33.52
N ARG A 5 33.59 -37.67 -34.55
CA ARG A 5 32.21 -37.18 -34.59
C ARG A 5 31.24 -38.35 -34.80
N ARG A 6 30.11 -38.41 -34.08
CA ARG A 6 28.72 -38.48 -34.61
C ARG A 6 27.72 -38.81 -33.50
N GLY A 7 26.56 -38.14 -33.55
CA GLY A 7 25.38 -38.54 -32.79
C GLY A 7 24.43 -37.37 -32.48
N ARG A 8 23.83 -36.75 -33.51
CA ARG A 8 22.64 -35.90 -33.31
C ARG A 8 21.49 -36.81 -32.82
N ARG A 9 21.05 -36.63 -31.57
CA ARG A 9 19.74 -37.12 -31.11
C ARG A 9 18.67 -36.09 -31.48
N PRO A 10 17.46 -36.52 -31.90
CA PRO A 10 16.33 -35.60 -32.05
C PRO A 10 15.94 -35.06 -30.66
N PRO A 11 15.42 -33.83 -30.55
CA PRO A 11 14.89 -33.35 -29.29
C PRO A 11 13.64 -34.17 -28.93
N SER A 12 13.72 -34.93 -27.84
CA SER A 12 12.53 -35.40 -27.14
C SER A 12 11.70 -34.19 -26.68
N PRO A 13 10.37 -34.24 -26.73
CA PRO A 13 9.52 -33.19 -26.18
C PRO A 13 9.62 -33.26 -24.66
N ALA A 14 10.57 -32.55 -24.08
CA ALA A 14 10.53 -32.25 -22.67
C ALA A 14 9.28 -31.37 -22.47
N VAL A 15 8.22 -31.98 -21.94
CA VAL A 15 7.09 -31.29 -21.34
C VAL A 15 7.69 -30.47 -20.20
N SER A 16 8.07 -29.23 -20.51
CA SER A 16 8.47 -28.23 -19.53
C SER A 16 7.21 -27.94 -18.71
N THR A 17 7.08 -28.60 -17.56
CA THR A 17 6.00 -28.32 -16.62
C THR A 17 6.27 -26.95 -16.01
N TYR A 18 5.77 -25.90 -16.69
CA TYR A 18 5.80 -24.52 -16.22
C TYR A 18 5.03 -24.44 -14.90
N ARG A 19 5.74 -24.15 -13.80
CA ARG A 19 5.11 -24.01 -12.48
C ARG A 19 4.57 -22.59 -12.30
N PRO A 20 3.24 -22.42 -12.14
CA PRO A 20 2.66 -21.11 -11.88
C PRO A 20 2.98 -20.69 -10.43
N CYS A 21 3.27 -19.41 -10.20
CA CYS A 21 3.74 -18.89 -8.91
C CYS A 21 2.86 -17.73 -8.41
N CYS A 22 2.52 -17.77 -7.11
CA CYS A 22 1.84 -16.67 -6.40
C CYS A 22 2.83 -16.06 -5.40
N CYS A 23 3.22 -14.79 -5.63
CA CYS A 23 4.15 -14.09 -4.76
C CYS A 23 3.38 -13.35 -3.65
N ARG A 24 3.68 -13.69 -2.39
CA ARG A 24 3.27 -12.95 -1.19
C ARG A 24 4.44 -12.11 -0.71
N ALA A 25 4.19 -10.87 -0.31
CA ALA A 25 5.23 -9.99 0.20
C ALA A 25 4.76 -9.29 1.49
N ASP A 26 5.66 -9.22 2.48
CA ASP A 26 5.48 -8.57 3.77
C ASP A 26 6.61 -7.54 4.01
N ARG A 27 6.40 -6.58 4.92
CA ARG A 27 7.14 -5.31 4.84
C ARG A 27 8.55 -5.30 5.45
N LEU A 28 8.92 -6.26 6.32
CA LEU A 28 10.14 -6.12 7.15
C LEU A 28 11.24 -7.18 6.94
N LEU A 29 10.93 -8.41 6.52
CA LEU A 29 11.97 -9.42 6.21
C LEU A 29 12.11 -9.74 4.72
N PHE A 30 11.05 -9.59 3.91
CA PHE A 30 11.10 -9.80 2.46
C PHE A 30 10.49 -8.59 1.73
N PRO A 31 11.30 -7.53 1.49
CA PRO A 31 10.81 -6.29 0.88
C PRO A 31 10.09 -6.54 -0.44
N LEU A 32 9.10 -5.70 -0.78
CA LEU A 32 8.34 -5.82 -2.03
C LEU A 32 9.24 -5.83 -3.29
N GLY A 33 10.47 -5.30 -3.21
CA GLY A 33 11.49 -5.39 -4.26
C GLY A 33 11.85 -6.82 -4.66
N GLN A 34 11.91 -7.75 -3.70
CA GLN A 34 12.19 -9.15 -4.02
C GLN A 34 11.00 -9.81 -4.72
N ALA A 35 9.78 -9.48 -4.28
CA ALA A 35 8.56 -9.97 -4.94
C ALA A 35 8.40 -9.41 -6.36
N ASP A 36 8.78 -8.14 -6.58
CA ASP A 36 8.82 -7.52 -7.91
C ASP A 36 9.84 -8.23 -8.82
N ALA A 37 11.08 -8.43 -8.35
CA ALA A 37 12.10 -9.15 -9.10
C ALA A 37 11.66 -10.59 -9.45
N ALA A 38 11.06 -11.31 -8.49
CA ALA A 38 10.51 -12.64 -8.73
C ALA A 38 9.39 -12.59 -9.79
N ALA A 39 8.45 -11.64 -9.67
CA ALA A 39 7.35 -11.51 -10.61
C ALA A 39 7.83 -11.18 -12.04
N GLN A 40 8.88 -10.37 -12.17
CA GLN A 40 9.51 -10.08 -13.45
C GLN A 40 10.19 -11.32 -14.04
N ALA A 41 10.96 -12.07 -13.24
CA ALA A 41 11.63 -13.28 -13.68
C ALA A 41 10.65 -14.39 -14.10
N ILE A 42 9.58 -14.62 -13.32
CA ILE A 42 8.53 -15.59 -13.63
C ILE A 42 7.83 -15.23 -14.95
N ARG A 43 7.48 -13.95 -15.13
CA ARG A 43 6.84 -13.46 -16.36
C ARG A 43 7.77 -13.58 -17.56
N ALA A 44 9.05 -13.27 -17.41
CA ALA A 44 10.04 -13.41 -18.48
C ALA A 44 10.17 -14.86 -18.97
N ASN A 45 9.93 -15.83 -18.09
CA ASN A 45 9.89 -17.26 -18.43
C ASN A 45 8.54 -17.72 -19.04
N GLY A 46 7.60 -16.80 -19.30
CA GLY A 46 6.30 -17.10 -19.92
C GLY A 46 5.25 -17.71 -18.99
N ALA A 47 5.54 -17.81 -17.69
CA ALA A 47 4.60 -18.36 -16.72
C ALA A 47 3.56 -17.29 -16.27
N PRO A 48 2.29 -17.69 -16.04
CA PRO A 48 1.31 -16.81 -15.41
C PRO A 48 1.78 -16.37 -14.02
N VAL A 49 1.59 -15.09 -13.71
CA VAL A 49 1.98 -14.50 -12.43
C VAL A 49 0.90 -13.57 -11.90
N GLY A 50 0.54 -13.75 -10.63
CA GLY A 50 -0.30 -12.84 -9.86
C GLY A 50 0.47 -12.32 -8.65
N VAL A 51 0.35 -11.01 -8.38
CA VAL A 51 0.98 -10.35 -7.23
C VAL A 51 -0.09 -9.82 -6.28
N ASP A 52 0.05 -10.11 -4.99
CA ASP A 52 -0.85 -9.65 -3.92
C ASP A 52 -0.04 -8.94 -2.83
N TRP A 53 -0.29 -7.66 -2.65
CA TRP A 53 0.27 -6.86 -1.55
C TRP A 53 -0.76 -6.77 -0.44
N ILE A 54 -0.53 -7.50 0.63
CA ILE A 54 -1.49 -7.64 1.72
C ILE A 54 -1.21 -6.65 2.86
N ALA A 55 -2.23 -6.38 3.69
CA ALA A 55 -2.08 -5.68 4.95
C ALA A 55 -1.45 -6.61 6.01
N GLY A 56 -0.46 -6.11 6.75
CA GLY A 56 0.20 -6.84 7.84
C GLY A 56 1.72 -6.68 7.88
N GLY A 57 2.32 -7.05 9.01
CA GLY A 57 3.78 -7.17 9.23
C GLY A 57 4.24 -8.64 9.22
N HIS A 58 5.56 -8.86 9.31
CA HIS A 58 6.18 -10.19 9.17
C HIS A 58 5.68 -11.24 10.16
N ASP A 59 5.32 -10.81 11.37
CA ASP A 59 4.97 -11.73 12.47
C ASP A 59 3.47 -12.06 12.54
N GLY A 60 2.70 -11.67 11.51
CA GLY A 60 1.32 -12.10 11.34
C GLY A 60 0.24 -11.23 12.01
N GLY A 61 -0.99 -11.72 11.87
CA GLY A 61 -2.26 -11.08 12.20
C GLY A 61 -3.33 -11.50 11.19
N ASP A 62 -4.52 -11.89 11.66
CA ASP A 62 -5.63 -12.43 10.84
C ASP A 62 -6.40 -11.37 10.03
N LEU A 63 -5.68 -10.44 9.39
CA LEU A 63 -6.32 -9.36 8.66
C LEU A 63 -6.84 -9.82 7.28
N GLU A 64 -6.18 -10.79 6.64
CA GLU A 64 -6.53 -11.22 5.27
C GLU A 64 -6.34 -12.72 5.00
N SER A 65 -6.10 -13.54 6.03
CA SER A 65 -5.78 -14.97 5.91
C SER A 65 -6.77 -15.72 5.01
N ASP A 66 -8.07 -15.59 5.28
CA ASP A 66 -9.11 -16.26 4.51
C ASP A 66 -9.15 -15.86 3.03
N ARG A 67 -8.95 -14.57 2.73
CA ARG A 67 -8.94 -14.06 1.35
C ARG A 67 -7.74 -14.63 0.60
N VAL A 68 -6.57 -14.60 1.21
CA VAL A 68 -5.33 -15.10 0.62
C VAL A 68 -5.43 -16.61 0.39
N GLN A 69 -5.91 -17.36 1.38
CA GLN A 69 -6.08 -18.82 1.26
C GLN A 69 -7.09 -19.20 0.18
N ARG A 70 -8.21 -18.47 0.05
CA ARG A 70 -9.15 -18.66 -1.08
C ARG A 70 -8.46 -18.40 -2.43
N ARG A 71 -7.71 -17.30 -2.56
CA ARG A 71 -7.00 -16.97 -3.80
C ARG A 71 -5.99 -18.05 -4.19
N VAL A 72 -5.22 -18.56 -3.22
CA VAL A 72 -4.27 -19.66 -3.44
C VAL A 72 -4.98 -20.94 -3.86
N ARG A 73 -6.11 -21.29 -3.22
CA ARG A 73 -6.92 -22.46 -3.63
C ARG A 73 -7.43 -22.31 -5.06
N ASN A 74 -8.03 -21.18 -5.41
CA ASN A 74 -8.53 -20.94 -6.77
C ASN A 74 -7.41 -20.97 -7.82
N TRP A 75 -6.20 -20.49 -7.46
CA TRP A 75 -5.02 -20.61 -8.32
C TRP A 75 -4.65 -22.07 -8.57
N PHE A 76 -4.65 -22.91 -7.54
CA PHE A 76 -4.42 -24.34 -7.71
C PHE A 76 -5.56 -25.05 -8.44
N ASP A 77 -6.82 -24.68 -8.20
CA ASP A 77 -7.95 -25.22 -8.97
C ASP A 77 -7.78 -24.90 -10.46
N ARG A 78 -7.40 -23.67 -10.81
CA ARG A 78 -7.14 -23.25 -12.19
C ARG A 78 -6.04 -24.05 -12.87
N TYR A 79 -4.90 -24.23 -12.21
CA TYR A 79 -3.70 -24.75 -12.88
C TYR A 79 -3.34 -26.20 -12.56
N LEU A 80 -3.81 -26.74 -11.44
CA LEU A 80 -3.58 -28.14 -11.05
C LEU A 80 -4.80 -29.04 -11.33
N LYS A 81 -6.03 -28.51 -11.25
CA LYS A 81 -7.25 -29.23 -11.65
C LYS A 81 -7.73 -28.89 -13.07
N ASP A 82 -7.04 -27.97 -13.75
CA ASP A 82 -7.40 -27.43 -15.05
C ASP A 82 -8.80 -26.77 -15.11
N ASP A 83 -9.30 -26.28 -13.97
CA ASP A 83 -10.59 -25.59 -13.89
C ASP A 83 -10.50 -24.18 -14.49
N LYS A 84 -10.84 -24.05 -15.78
CA LYS A 84 -10.84 -22.76 -16.49
C LYS A 84 -11.85 -21.75 -15.92
N ALA A 85 -12.85 -22.19 -15.15
CA ALA A 85 -13.83 -21.30 -14.51
C ALA A 85 -13.35 -20.77 -13.15
N ALA A 86 -12.37 -21.42 -12.49
CA ALA A 86 -11.86 -21.00 -11.20
C ALA A 86 -11.23 -19.59 -11.25
N ASP A 87 -11.82 -18.61 -10.57
CA ASP A 87 -11.33 -17.21 -10.58
C ASP A 87 -10.05 -17.04 -9.75
N THR A 88 -8.93 -16.78 -10.43
CA THR A 88 -7.62 -16.53 -9.81
C THR A 88 -7.44 -15.12 -9.24
N GLY A 89 -8.44 -14.26 -9.42
CA GLY A 89 -8.40 -12.85 -9.10
C GLY A 89 -7.56 -12.02 -10.08
N PRO A 90 -7.42 -10.70 -9.83
CA PRO A 90 -6.72 -9.78 -10.71
C PRO A 90 -5.21 -10.05 -10.75
N ALA A 91 -4.52 -9.68 -11.83
CA ALA A 91 -3.07 -9.87 -11.93
C ALA A 91 -2.29 -9.11 -10.83
N PHE A 92 -2.83 -7.98 -10.38
CA PHE A 92 -2.34 -7.27 -9.20
C PHE A 92 -3.46 -6.84 -8.28
N ARG A 93 -3.22 -7.01 -6.98
CA ARG A 93 -4.06 -6.45 -5.92
C ARG A 93 -3.17 -5.91 -4.81
N VAL A 94 -3.55 -4.76 -4.27
CA VAL A 94 -2.99 -4.19 -3.03
C VAL A 94 -4.11 -3.87 -2.05
N THR A 95 -3.89 -4.20 -0.79
CA THR A 95 -4.82 -3.86 0.29
C THR A 95 -4.49 -2.48 0.85
N ARG A 96 -5.53 -1.63 0.91
CA ARG A 96 -5.49 -0.25 1.40
C ARG A 96 -6.31 -0.16 2.69
N THR A 97 -5.81 0.55 3.70
CA THR A 97 -6.60 0.92 4.87
C THR A 97 -7.53 2.07 4.49
N GLY A 98 -8.83 1.83 4.47
CA GLY A 98 -9.89 2.78 4.09
C GLY A 98 -10.46 3.59 5.27
N GLY A 99 -9.82 3.53 6.45
CA GLY A 99 -10.29 4.18 7.67
C GLY A 99 -10.46 3.20 8.83
N VAL A 100 -11.21 3.62 9.85
CA VAL A 100 -11.60 2.80 11.01
C VAL A 100 -13.11 2.65 11.04
N ASP A 101 -13.60 1.45 11.34
CA ASP A 101 -15.00 1.17 11.60
C ASP A 101 -15.41 1.90 12.88
N SER A 102 -16.44 2.73 12.81
CA SER A 102 -16.93 3.53 13.93
C SER A 102 -17.58 2.69 15.04
N THR A 103 -17.89 1.42 14.78
CA THR A 103 -18.60 0.52 15.70
C THR A 103 -17.64 -0.21 16.64
N ASP A 104 -16.50 -0.66 16.11
CA ASP A 104 -15.54 -1.48 16.85
C ASP A 104 -14.08 -0.97 16.77
N GLY A 105 -13.85 0.15 16.07
CA GLY A 105 -12.54 0.80 15.94
C GLY A 105 -11.56 0.07 15.02
N ARG A 106 -11.97 -0.99 14.31
CA ARG A 106 -11.05 -1.78 13.46
C ARG A 106 -10.77 -1.09 12.14
N ALA A 107 -9.56 -1.28 11.61
CA ALA A 107 -9.21 -0.78 10.28
C ALA A 107 -10.07 -1.44 9.19
N VAL A 108 -10.73 -0.63 8.36
CA VAL A 108 -11.48 -1.10 7.19
C VAL A 108 -10.49 -1.37 6.06
N LEU A 109 -10.44 -2.60 5.58
CA LEU A 109 -9.53 -2.99 4.48
C LEU A 109 -10.29 -2.98 3.16
N THR A 110 -9.78 -2.21 2.19
CA THR A 110 -10.32 -2.16 0.83
C THR A 110 -9.22 -2.58 -0.14
N GLY A 111 -9.57 -3.41 -1.13
CA GLY A 111 -8.60 -3.76 -2.17
C GLY A 111 -8.62 -2.78 -3.33
N ALA A 112 -7.44 -2.47 -3.83
CA ALA A 112 -7.26 -1.87 -5.15
C ALA A 112 -6.59 -2.87 -6.08
N SER A 113 -6.97 -2.87 -7.35
CA SER A 113 -6.54 -3.89 -8.31
C SER A 113 -6.26 -3.34 -9.68
N ALA A 114 -5.49 -4.11 -10.46
CA ALA A 114 -5.26 -3.90 -11.87
C ALA A 114 -5.15 -5.23 -12.61
N ASP A 115 -5.52 -5.24 -13.90
CA ASP A 115 -5.42 -6.40 -14.78
C ASP A 115 -3.98 -6.73 -15.19
N THR A 116 -3.04 -5.86 -14.84
CA THR A 116 -1.61 -6.08 -15.05
C THR A 116 -0.84 -5.61 -13.82
N TYR A 117 0.19 -6.36 -13.42
CA TYR A 117 1.11 -5.92 -12.39
C TYR A 117 1.91 -4.70 -12.86
N PRO A 118 1.79 -3.53 -12.19
CA PRO A 118 2.48 -2.32 -12.62
C PRO A 118 4.00 -2.37 -12.37
N GLY A 119 4.50 -3.28 -11.52
CA GLY A 119 5.87 -3.20 -11.01
C GLY A 119 6.05 -2.04 -10.02
N LEU A 120 7.28 -1.76 -9.63
CA LEU A 120 7.58 -0.76 -8.59
C LEU A 120 7.85 0.67 -9.10
N ALA A 121 7.97 0.88 -10.41
CA ALA A 121 8.38 2.16 -11.00
C ALA A 121 7.33 2.82 -11.92
N ASN A 122 6.13 2.24 -12.03
CA ASN A 122 5.15 2.68 -13.02
C ASN A 122 4.46 4.01 -12.66
N GLY A 123 4.22 4.85 -13.66
CA GLY A 123 3.55 6.14 -13.49
C GLY A 123 4.39 7.13 -12.67
N GLY A 124 5.71 7.13 -12.86
CA GLY A 124 6.63 8.01 -12.16
C GLY A 124 6.28 9.49 -12.32
N ARG A 125 5.97 10.15 -11.20
CA ARG A 125 5.74 11.59 -11.10
C ARG A 125 6.96 12.25 -10.46
N SER A 126 7.49 13.28 -11.11
CA SER A 126 8.56 14.09 -10.53
C SER A 126 7.99 15.00 -9.44
N VAL A 127 8.54 14.92 -8.23
CA VAL A 127 8.21 15.79 -7.10
C VAL A 127 9.47 16.56 -6.71
N PRO A 128 9.52 17.87 -7.02
CA PRO A 128 10.64 18.70 -6.61
C PRO A 128 10.80 18.72 -5.10
N LEU A 129 12.03 18.50 -4.64
CA LEU A 129 12.42 18.62 -3.25
C LEU A 129 13.31 19.86 -3.08
N THR A 130 13.08 20.58 -2.00
CA THR A 130 13.77 21.83 -1.67
C THR A 130 14.38 21.74 -0.28
N GLY A 131 15.45 22.51 -0.07
CA GLY A 131 16.22 22.52 1.17
C GLY A 131 17.49 23.34 0.96
N ARG A 132 18.38 23.33 1.95
CA ARG A 132 19.73 23.89 1.73
C ARG A 132 20.43 23.05 0.65
N GLU A 133 21.15 23.72 -0.25
CA GLU A 133 21.84 23.09 -1.39
C GLU A 133 22.77 21.97 -0.95
N GLN A 134 23.55 22.21 0.11
CA GLN A 134 24.38 21.22 0.78
C GLN A 134 24.05 21.20 2.28
N GLN A 135 23.93 20.00 2.85
CA GLN A 135 23.64 19.80 4.27
C GLN A 135 24.68 18.86 4.87
N SER A 136 25.35 19.33 5.92
CA SER A 136 26.32 18.54 6.68
C SER A 136 25.75 18.11 8.03
N PHE A 137 25.97 16.85 8.40
CA PHE A 137 25.50 16.26 9.66
C PHE A 137 26.49 15.19 10.15
N ALA A 138 26.41 14.87 11.44
CA ALA A 138 27.36 13.96 12.09
C ALA A 138 26.84 12.52 12.15
N ASN A 139 27.74 11.56 11.95
CA ASN A 139 27.66 10.28 12.62
C ASN A 139 28.32 10.41 13.99
N PRO A 140 27.56 10.37 15.11
CA PRO A 140 28.14 10.54 16.43
C PRO A 140 29.02 9.36 16.83
N ALA A 141 29.91 9.58 17.80
CA ALA A 141 30.72 8.50 18.37
C ALA A 141 29.83 7.39 18.93
N GLY A 142 30.12 6.14 18.58
CA GLY A 142 29.33 4.98 18.98
C GLY A 142 27.92 4.92 18.37
N ALA A 143 27.61 5.77 17.39
CA ALA A 143 26.27 5.88 16.78
C ALA A 143 25.13 6.17 17.78
N ASN A 144 25.44 6.92 18.85
CA ASN A 144 24.48 7.25 19.91
C ASN A 144 24.14 8.76 19.97
N PRO A 145 22.87 9.14 20.21
CA PRO A 145 21.68 8.26 20.23
C PRO A 145 21.26 7.82 18.82
N PRO A 146 20.73 6.58 18.65
CA PRO A 146 20.25 6.12 17.35
C PRO A 146 18.87 6.69 17.02
N ALA A 147 18.67 7.16 15.79
CA ALA A 147 17.33 7.54 15.29
C ALA A 147 16.36 6.35 15.36
N ILE A 148 15.06 6.62 15.49
CA ILE A 148 14.03 5.59 15.59
C ILE A 148 13.16 5.66 14.35
N SER A 149 13.19 4.62 13.51
CA SER A 149 12.25 4.47 12.38
C SER A 149 11.16 3.45 12.67
N ALA A 150 11.55 2.37 13.34
CA ALA A 150 10.70 1.32 13.84
C ALA A 150 11.17 0.96 15.25
N LEU A 151 10.25 0.53 16.12
CA LEU A 151 10.58 -0.03 17.43
C LEU A 151 10.67 -1.56 17.30
N PRO A 152 11.87 -2.16 17.48
CA PRO A 152 12.01 -3.61 17.49
C PRO A 152 11.07 -4.24 18.53
N GLY A 153 10.38 -5.32 18.16
CA GLY A 153 9.49 -6.07 19.07
C GLY A 153 8.05 -5.53 19.20
N LEU A 154 7.72 -4.36 18.65
CA LEU A 154 6.35 -3.79 18.66
C LEU A 154 5.68 -3.73 17.28
N GLY A 155 6.41 -4.12 16.22
CA GLY A 155 5.90 -4.21 14.85
C GLY A 155 5.10 -5.50 14.55
N GLY A 156 5.24 -6.53 15.40
CA GLY A 156 4.65 -7.86 15.18
C GLY A 156 3.22 -8.03 15.70
N THR A 157 2.75 -7.16 16.60
CA THR A 157 1.39 -7.24 17.17
C THR A 157 0.57 -6.02 16.79
N GLY A 158 0.35 -5.79 15.49
CA GLY A 158 -0.73 -4.93 14.95
C GLY A 158 -0.82 -3.46 15.41
N GLY A 159 0.10 -2.93 16.23
CA GLY A 159 -0.08 -1.63 16.88
C GLY A 159 0.44 -0.45 16.08
N LEU A 160 1.74 -0.45 15.76
CA LEU A 160 2.42 0.77 15.29
C LEU A 160 2.48 0.89 13.76
N ALA A 161 2.71 -0.20 13.02
CA ALA A 161 2.65 -0.18 11.56
C ALA A 161 1.22 0.07 11.06
N GLN A 162 0.22 -0.49 11.76
CA GLN A 162 -1.19 -0.21 11.50
C GLN A 162 -1.55 1.24 11.85
N LEU A 163 -1.09 1.77 12.99
CA LEU A 163 -1.23 3.21 13.29
C LEU A 163 -0.58 4.08 12.22
N SER A 164 0.59 3.70 11.68
CA SER A 164 1.24 4.48 10.61
C SER A 164 0.39 4.52 9.34
N SER A 165 -0.33 3.43 9.03
CA SER A 165 -1.32 3.41 7.95
C SER A 165 -2.56 4.28 8.23
N LEU A 166 -2.84 4.54 9.51
CA LEU A 166 -3.85 5.49 9.99
C LEU A 166 -3.28 6.91 10.20
N GLY A 167 -2.02 7.13 9.85
CA GLY A 167 -1.37 8.42 9.92
C GLY A 167 -0.74 8.78 11.27
N VAL A 168 -0.51 7.86 12.19
CA VAL A 168 0.19 8.16 13.46
C VAL A 168 1.49 7.34 13.56
N GLY A 169 2.62 8.03 13.77
CA GLY A 169 3.96 7.45 13.73
C GLY A 169 4.81 7.83 14.94
N VAL A 170 5.64 6.89 15.39
CA VAL A 170 6.66 7.06 16.44
C VAL A 170 8.05 7.00 15.78
N SER A 171 8.31 7.95 14.90
CA SER A 171 9.60 8.07 14.20
C SER A 171 10.31 9.33 14.63
N LEU A 172 11.58 9.22 15.02
CA LEU A 172 12.38 10.29 15.59
C LEU A 172 13.77 10.34 14.95
N ASP A 173 14.11 11.47 14.35
CA ASP A 173 15.46 11.77 13.87
C ASP A 173 16.08 12.87 14.74
N PHE A 174 17.34 12.69 15.16
CA PHE A 174 18.00 13.63 16.06
C PHE A 174 18.59 14.83 15.30
N PRO A 175 18.42 16.07 15.81
CA PRO A 175 19.05 17.25 15.22
C PRO A 175 20.56 17.08 15.07
N GLY A 176 21.11 17.51 13.93
CA GLY A 176 22.54 17.40 13.64
C GLY A 176 23.01 16.01 13.20
N GLN A 177 22.12 15.00 13.13
CA GLN A 177 22.43 13.65 12.67
C GLN A 177 21.70 13.24 11.38
N HIS A 178 21.08 14.21 10.69
CA HIS A 178 20.41 13.95 9.43
C HIS A 178 20.40 15.20 8.54
N ALA A 179 20.20 14.97 7.25
CA ALA A 179 19.76 15.99 6.30
C ALA A 179 18.29 15.78 5.94
N ARG A 180 17.59 16.85 5.60
CA ARG A 180 16.19 16.80 5.18
C ARG A 180 15.91 17.67 3.96
N PHE A 181 15.06 17.17 3.07
CA PHE A 181 14.60 17.88 1.88
C PHE A 181 13.09 17.70 1.73
N GLU A 182 12.37 18.76 1.40
CA GLU A 182 10.91 18.79 1.45
C GLU A 182 10.28 19.27 0.14
N SER A 183 9.16 18.66 -0.22
CA SER A 183 8.33 19.13 -1.32
C SER A 183 7.54 20.39 -0.93
N ALA A 184 7.03 21.10 -1.94
CA ALA A 184 5.88 21.97 -1.76
C ALA A 184 4.66 21.17 -1.25
N PRO A 185 3.66 21.82 -0.62
CA PRO A 185 2.42 21.15 -0.28
C PRO A 185 1.78 20.52 -1.52
N ALA A 186 1.29 19.29 -1.39
CA ALA A 186 0.62 18.59 -2.48
C ALA A 186 -0.65 19.35 -2.89
N GLY A 187 -0.77 19.71 -4.17
CA GLY A 187 -1.93 20.43 -4.71
C GLY A 187 -3.23 19.61 -4.72
N GLY A 188 -3.11 18.29 -4.62
CA GLY A 188 -4.20 17.31 -4.51
C GLY A 188 -3.64 16.00 -3.94
N ASP A 189 -4.51 15.01 -3.72
CA ASP A 189 -4.08 13.72 -3.18
C ASP A 189 -3.11 13.01 -4.14
N LEU A 190 -2.02 12.49 -3.59
CA LEU A 190 -0.98 11.77 -4.31
C LEU A 190 -0.87 10.35 -3.75
N ARG A 191 -1.28 9.36 -4.56
CA ARG A 191 -1.08 7.95 -4.26
C ARG A 191 0.32 7.53 -4.71
N ILE A 192 1.11 7.04 -3.76
CA ILE A 192 2.37 6.35 -4.00
C ILE A 192 2.06 4.86 -4.03
N THR A 193 2.42 4.17 -5.12
CA THR A 193 2.30 2.72 -5.25
C THR A 193 3.57 2.21 -5.95
N GLY A 194 4.57 1.81 -5.16
CA GLY A 194 5.89 1.40 -5.66
C GLY A 194 7.03 1.97 -4.84
N SER A 195 8.24 1.94 -5.40
CA SER A 195 9.47 2.47 -4.78
C SER A 195 9.82 3.84 -5.33
N PRO A 196 9.76 4.92 -4.52
CA PRO A 196 10.29 6.21 -4.92
C PRO A 196 11.80 6.16 -5.16
N THR A 197 12.31 7.02 -6.04
CA THR A 197 13.75 7.11 -6.32
C THR A 197 14.23 8.56 -6.33
N VAL A 198 15.42 8.80 -5.82
CA VAL A 198 16.07 10.12 -5.81
C VAL A 198 17.56 9.97 -6.00
N THR A 199 18.19 10.87 -6.75
CA THR A 199 19.65 10.93 -6.87
C THR A 199 20.20 12.00 -5.94
N VAL A 200 21.18 11.64 -5.14
CA VAL A 200 21.87 12.54 -4.20
C VAL A 200 23.36 12.42 -4.39
N ARG A 201 24.08 13.48 -4.07
CA ARG A 201 25.54 13.43 -3.90
C ARG A 201 25.87 13.32 -2.43
N VAL A 202 26.68 12.32 -2.08
CA VAL A 202 27.07 12.00 -0.70
C VAL A 202 28.58 12.12 -0.57
N GLU A 203 29.02 12.90 0.39
CA GLU A 203 30.41 13.05 0.79
C GLU A 203 30.61 12.65 2.26
N SER A 204 31.79 12.12 2.60
CA SER A 204 32.13 11.66 3.94
C SER A 204 33.56 12.08 4.33
N THR A 205 33.78 12.44 5.58
CA THR A 205 35.14 12.60 6.12
C THR A 205 35.88 11.27 6.32
N ARG A 206 35.16 10.15 6.17
CA ARG A 206 35.68 8.77 6.18
C ARG A 206 35.60 8.16 4.78
N GLU A 207 36.17 6.97 4.61
CA GLU A 207 36.17 6.26 3.32
C GLU A 207 34.75 6.01 2.80
N ASP A 208 33.87 5.53 3.68
CA ASP A 208 32.48 5.25 3.38
C ASP A 208 31.54 6.23 4.09
N ALA A 209 30.31 6.33 3.59
CA ALA A 209 29.15 6.83 4.32
C ALA A 209 28.14 5.70 4.52
N VAL A 210 27.60 5.57 5.74
CA VAL A 210 26.42 4.72 5.99
C VAL A 210 25.26 5.64 6.32
N LEU A 211 24.18 5.53 5.55
CA LEU A 211 23.00 6.37 5.69
C LEU A 211 21.73 5.51 5.71
N PHE A 212 20.68 6.10 6.27
CA PHE A 212 19.35 5.52 6.38
C PHE A 212 18.38 6.47 5.71
N ALA A 213 17.92 6.09 4.51
CA ALA A 213 17.04 6.91 3.69
C ALA A 213 15.57 6.62 3.99
N LYS A 214 14.81 7.70 4.21
CA LYS A 214 13.40 7.67 4.62
C LYS A 214 12.62 8.70 3.83
N VAL A 215 11.35 8.43 3.56
CA VAL A 215 10.40 9.45 3.07
C VAL A 215 9.22 9.51 3.99
N TYR A 216 9.04 10.67 4.62
CA TYR A 216 7.92 10.98 5.48
C TYR A 216 6.79 11.63 4.71
N ASP A 217 5.57 11.32 5.12
CA ASP A 217 4.38 12.11 4.87
C ASP A 217 4.21 13.08 6.04
N VAL A 218 4.31 14.38 5.76
CA VAL A 218 4.27 15.46 6.75
C VAL A 218 2.97 16.23 6.61
N GLY A 219 2.22 16.34 7.70
CA GLY A 219 0.97 17.08 7.78
C GLY A 219 1.12 18.56 7.40
N PRO A 220 0.02 19.24 7.06
CA PRO A 220 0.04 20.60 6.52
C PRO A 220 0.63 21.64 7.49
N ASP A 221 0.55 21.39 8.80
CA ASP A 221 1.11 22.23 9.85
C ASP A 221 2.56 21.84 10.23
N GLY A 222 3.10 20.78 9.64
CA GLY A 222 4.44 20.27 9.91
C GLY A 222 4.62 19.58 11.27
N ARG A 223 3.58 19.49 12.11
CA ARG A 223 3.66 18.94 13.47
C ARG A 223 3.55 17.42 13.47
N GLN A 224 2.72 16.89 12.59
CA GLN A 224 2.53 15.46 12.40
C GLN A 224 3.41 14.98 11.24
N GLN A 225 4.18 13.93 11.48
CA GLN A 225 4.91 13.23 10.42
C GLN A 225 4.74 11.73 10.59
N VAL A 226 4.66 11.03 9.47
CA VAL A 226 4.46 9.59 9.42
C VAL A 226 5.50 9.00 8.50
N LEU A 227 6.21 7.99 8.96
CA LEU A 227 7.01 7.14 8.10
C LEU A 227 6.11 6.01 7.59
N PRO A 228 5.71 6.01 6.31
CA PRO A 228 4.81 4.98 5.80
C PRO A 228 5.40 3.59 6.04
N SER A 229 4.66 2.75 6.77
CA SER A 229 5.07 1.39 7.11
C SER A 229 6.36 1.27 7.94
N GLN A 230 6.87 2.38 8.48
CA GLN A 230 8.11 2.40 9.28
C GLN A 230 9.34 1.87 8.53
N LEU A 231 9.36 1.98 7.20
CA LEU A 231 10.42 1.41 6.37
C LEU A 231 11.56 2.38 6.12
N VAL A 232 12.75 1.81 5.99
CA VAL A 232 14.02 2.51 5.80
C VAL A 232 14.82 1.78 4.73
N THR A 233 15.51 2.54 3.86
CA THR A 233 16.56 1.97 2.99
C THR A 233 17.92 2.22 3.65
N PRO A 234 18.57 1.20 4.25
CA PRO A 234 19.96 1.30 4.64
C PRO A 234 20.84 1.33 3.39
N LEU A 235 21.83 2.23 3.36
CA LEU A 235 22.76 2.36 2.24
C LEU A 235 24.19 2.57 2.74
N ARG A 236 25.14 1.92 2.06
CA ARG A 236 26.57 2.16 2.22
C ARG A 236 27.12 2.75 0.92
N VAL A 237 27.64 3.97 0.99
CA VAL A 237 28.32 4.63 -0.12
C VAL A 237 29.81 4.44 0.06
N GLU A 238 30.38 3.50 -0.69
CA GLU A 238 31.83 3.28 -0.70
C GLU A 238 32.55 4.36 -1.50
N GLY A 239 33.73 4.78 -1.01
CA GLY A 239 34.56 5.80 -1.67
C GLY A 239 33.92 7.20 -1.64
N ALA A 240 33.23 7.55 -0.57
CA ALA A 240 32.50 8.80 -0.43
C ALA A 240 33.39 10.02 -0.12
N ARG A 241 34.71 9.86 0.11
CA ARG A 241 35.60 10.98 0.49
C ARG A 241 35.59 12.17 -0.45
N SER A 242 35.59 11.93 -1.75
CA SER A 242 35.58 12.98 -2.78
C SER A 242 34.17 13.35 -3.23
N GLY A 243 33.15 12.89 -2.51
CA GLY A 243 31.75 12.95 -2.88
C GLY A 243 31.39 12.02 -4.06
N LYS A 244 30.26 11.33 -3.94
CA LYS A 244 29.76 10.35 -4.92
C LYS A 244 28.27 10.53 -5.17
N ASP A 245 27.87 10.49 -6.43
CA ASP A 245 26.47 10.58 -6.82
C ASP A 245 25.86 9.18 -6.76
N VAL A 246 24.73 9.06 -6.06
CA VAL A 246 24.06 7.79 -5.75
C VAL A 246 22.57 7.96 -5.99
N THR A 247 22.01 7.07 -6.81
CA THR A 247 20.56 6.91 -6.93
C THR A 247 20.08 6.00 -5.81
N ILE A 248 19.23 6.54 -4.95
CA ILE A 248 18.62 5.83 -3.82
C ILE A 248 17.25 5.34 -4.24
N THR A 249 17.02 4.03 -4.13
CA THR A 249 15.70 3.40 -4.22
C THR A 249 15.11 3.26 -2.82
N LEU A 250 14.05 4.00 -2.57
CA LEU A 250 13.37 4.03 -1.27
C LEU A 250 12.41 2.84 -1.11
N PRO A 251 11.98 2.54 0.12
CA PRO A 251 11.13 1.40 0.36
C PRO A 251 9.84 1.48 -0.45
N ALA A 252 9.43 0.34 -0.99
CA ALA A 252 8.18 0.23 -1.72
C ALA A 252 6.99 0.34 -0.77
N VAL A 253 6.04 1.22 -1.09
CA VAL A 253 4.83 1.46 -0.29
C VAL A 253 3.60 1.60 -1.17
N ASP A 254 2.42 1.33 -0.61
CA ASP A 254 1.15 1.87 -1.10
C ASP A 254 0.64 2.85 -0.03
N HIS A 255 0.83 4.16 -0.26
CA HIS A 255 0.57 5.22 0.71
C HIS A 255 -0.06 6.44 0.03
N GLU A 256 -1.01 7.08 0.70
CA GLU A 256 -1.65 8.30 0.21
C GLU A 256 -1.11 9.52 0.95
N VAL A 257 -0.54 10.45 0.18
CA VAL A 257 -0.19 11.78 0.66
C VAL A 257 -1.37 12.70 0.35
N ARG A 258 -2.06 13.18 1.38
CA ARG A 258 -3.25 14.01 1.21
C ARG A 258 -2.90 15.40 0.68
N LYS A 259 -3.85 16.06 0.03
CA LYS A 259 -3.76 17.47 -0.32
C LYS A 259 -3.29 18.31 0.87
N GLY A 260 -2.32 19.19 0.63
CA GLY A 260 -1.72 20.07 1.64
C GLY A 260 -0.58 19.44 2.44
N HIS A 261 -0.40 18.12 2.40
CA HIS A 261 0.75 17.45 3.01
C HIS A 261 2.02 17.65 2.18
N ARG A 262 3.17 17.31 2.76
CA ARG A 262 4.48 17.36 2.10
C ARG A 262 5.17 16.01 2.15
N LEU A 263 5.94 15.72 1.12
CA LEU A 263 6.93 14.65 1.15
C LEU A 263 8.25 15.19 1.70
N ARG A 264 8.79 14.53 2.73
CA ARG A 264 10.09 14.87 3.32
C ARG A 264 11.05 13.70 3.19
N LEU A 265 12.07 13.85 2.35
CA LEU A 265 13.21 12.95 2.29
C LEU A 265 14.13 13.24 3.47
N VAL A 266 14.51 12.20 4.21
CA VAL A 266 15.52 12.27 5.28
C VAL A 266 16.62 11.27 4.99
N LEU A 267 17.86 11.72 5.15
CA LEU A 267 19.06 10.90 5.14
C LEU A 267 19.70 10.99 6.53
N ALA A 268 19.52 9.96 7.36
CA ALA A 268 20.04 9.90 8.72
C ALA A 268 21.34 9.10 8.80
N SER A 269 22.23 9.43 9.73
CA SER A 269 23.49 8.70 9.97
C SER A 269 23.34 7.48 10.88
N THR A 270 22.25 7.41 11.65
CA THR A 270 21.96 6.35 12.61
C THR A 270 20.53 5.84 12.46
N ASP A 271 20.29 4.58 12.84
CA ASP A 271 18.95 4.01 12.97
C ASP A 271 18.97 2.83 13.95
N LEU A 272 18.02 2.77 14.88
CA LEU A 272 17.91 1.74 15.91
C LEU A 272 17.65 0.35 15.32
N GLY A 273 17.01 0.27 14.14
CA GLY A 273 16.74 -0.98 13.46
C GLY A 273 17.95 -1.60 12.76
N TYR A 274 19.10 -0.92 12.73
CA TYR A 274 20.24 -1.30 11.90
C TYR A 274 21.60 -1.06 12.58
N ALA A 275 22.62 -1.81 12.16
CA ALA A 275 23.99 -1.58 12.60
C ALA A 275 24.55 -0.30 11.97
N SER A 276 24.89 0.68 12.81
CA SER A 276 25.51 1.95 12.42
C SER A 276 27.00 1.96 12.77
N PRO A 277 27.89 2.59 11.97
CA PRO A 277 29.32 2.65 12.30
C PRO A 277 29.58 3.40 13.61
N ALA A 278 30.42 2.83 14.49
CA ALA A 278 30.79 3.48 15.75
C ALA A 278 31.78 4.65 15.59
N ALA A 279 32.52 4.68 14.48
CA ALA A 279 33.51 5.72 14.22
C ALA A 279 32.83 7.05 13.85
N PRO A 280 33.18 8.18 14.50
CA PRO A 280 32.67 9.48 14.13
C PRO A 280 32.96 9.83 12.67
N ALA A 281 32.00 10.47 12.02
CA ALA A 281 32.14 10.99 10.67
C ALA A 281 31.27 12.25 10.49
N THR A 282 31.62 13.07 9.51
CA THR A 282 30.71 14.09 8.99
C THR A 282 30.32 13.68 7.59
N TYR A 283 29.03 13.66 7.33
CA TYR A 283 28.46 13.41 6.02
C TYR A 283 27.92 14.72 5.47
N THR A 284 28.13 14.95 4.19
CA THR A 284 27.57 16.09 3.46
C THR A 284 26.75 15.56 2.30
N VAL A 285 25.52 16.04 2.16
CA VAL A 285 24.60 15.60 1.11
C VAL A 285 23.96 16.75 0.37
N SER A 286 23.71 16.55 -0.92
CA SER A 286 22.97 17.46 -1.79
C SER A 286 22.07 16.69 -2.75
N LEU A 287 20.95 17.29 -3.15
CA LEU A 287 20.07 16.72 -4.17
C LEU A 287 20.69 16.87 -5.57
N LYS A 288 20.53 15.84 -6.40
CA LYS A 288 20.89 15.84 -7.82
C LYS A 288 19.69 15.61 -8.73
N SER A 289 18.55 15.20 -8.17
CA SER A 289 17.29 15.07 -8.88
C SER A 289 16.11 15.38 -7.96
N ASP A 290 14.96 15.56 -8.58
CA ASP A 290 13.66 15.45 -7.90
C ASP A 290 13.44 14.04 -7.34
N LEU A 291 12.47 13.91 -6.43
CA LEU A 291 11.95 12.62 -6.01
C LEU A 291 10.98 12.09 -7.06
N THR A 292 11.34 11.00 -7.72
CA THR A 292 10.42 10.30 -8.63
C THR A 292 9.53 9.38 -7.82
N VAL A 293 8.22 9.60 -7.91
CA VAL A 293 7.20 8.88 -7.13
C VAL A 293 6.34 8.02 -8.06
N PRO A 294 6.37 6.68 -7.95
CA PRO A 294 5.50 5.80 -8.74
C PRO A 294 4.06 5.88 -8.24
N THR A 295 3.12 6.04 -9.18
CA THR A 295 1.69 6.26 -8.87
C THR A 295 0.77 5.13 -9.33
N ALA A 296 1.26 4.22 -10.16
CA ALA A 296 0.52 3.08 -10.72
C ALA A 296 -0.94 3.44 -11.12
N PRO A 297 -1.16 4.35 -12.09
CA PRO A 297 -2.46 5.00 -12.33
C PRO A 297 -3.59 4.05 -12.72
N ARG A 298 -3.27 2.82 -13.16
CA ARG A 298 -4.27 1.79 -13.50
C ARG A 298 -4.75 0.96 -12.29
N VAL A 299 -4.20 1.20 -11.09
CA VAL A 299 -4.59 0.51 -9.86
C VAL A 299 -5.75 1.24 -9.19
N THR A 300 -6.96 0.76 -9.42
CA THR A 300 -8.20 1.38 -8.94
C THR A 300 -8.67 0.72 -7.66
N THR A 301 -9.07 1.52 -6.67
CA THR A 301 -9.73 1.02 -5.46
C THR A 301 -11.14 0.57 -5.84
N ALA A 302 -11.53 -0.65 -5.46
CA ALA A 302 -12.91 -1.09 -5.64
C ALA A 302 -13.85 -0.20 -4.83
N ALA A 303 -15.01 0.16 -5.39
CA ALA A 303 -16.06 0.81 -4.61
C ALA A 303 -16.47 -0.10 -3.46
N ALA A 304 -16.72 0.48 -2.27
CA ALA A 304 -17.26 -0.29 -1.16
C ALA A 304 -18.60 -0.93 -1.61
N PRO A 305 -18.80 -2.24 -1.41
CA PRO A 305 -20.08 -2.85 -1.72
C PRO A 305 -21.14 -2.16 -0.86
N LEU A 306 -22.26 -1.77 -1.49
CA LEU A 306 -23.38 -1.24 -0.74
C LEU A 306 -23.86 -2.30 0.26
N PRO A 307 -24.11 -1.93 1.53
CA PRO A 307 -24.68 -2.86 2.48
C PRO A 307 -25.92 -3.54 1.89
N ALA A 308 -26.09 -4.85 2.16
CA ALA A 308 -27.19 -5.61 1.57
C ALA A 308 -28.56 -4.95 1.80
N TRP A 309 -28.74 -4.24 2.92
CA TRP A 309 -29.97 -3.51 3.25
C TRP A 309 -30.33 -2.41 2.27
N VAL A 310 -29.36 -1.81 1.59
CA VAL A 310 -29.62 -0.84 0.53
C VAL A 310 -30.37 -1.49 -0.63
N VAL A 311 -30.13 -2.78 -0.87
CA VAL A 311 -30.80 -3.56 -1.92
C VAL A 311 -32.08 -4.22 -1.42
N TRP A 312 -32.10 -4.81 -0.22
CA TRP A 312 -33.25 -5.57 0.24
C TRP A 312 -34.36 -4.71 0.90
N LEU A 313 -34.06 -3.55 1.51
CA LEU A 313 -35.12 -2.71 2.10
C LEU A 313 -36.11 -2.16 1.06
N PRO A 314 -35.68 -1.66 -0.11
CA PRO A 314 -36.62 -1.27 -1.16
C PRO A 314 -37.47 -2.44 -1.65
N GLY A 315 -36.87 -3.62 -1.81
CA GLY A 315 -37.58 -4.85 -2.20
C GLY A 315 -38.61 -5.29 -1.16
N ALA A 316 -38.23 -5.30 0.12
CA ALA A 316 -39.13 -5.61 1.23
C ALA A 316 -40.26 -4.57 1.35
N GLY A 317 -39.94 -3.28 1.20
CA GLY A 317 -40.92 -2.20 1.18
C GLY A 317 -41.92 -2.34 0.04
N ALA A 318 -41.48 -2.68 -1.16
CA ALA A 318 -42.34 -2.94 -2.31
C ALA A 318 -43.26 -4.15 -2.07
N LEU A 319 -42.75 -5.23 -1.46
CA LEU A 319 -43.55 -6.40 -1.10
C LEU A 319 -44.59 -6.09 -0.03
N ILE A 320 -44.24 -5.28 0.98
CA ILE A 320 -45.18 -4.83 2.01
C ILE A 320 -46.26 -3.93 1.39
N ALA A 321 -45.88 -2.97 0.54
CA ALA A 321 -46.83 -2.11 -0.17
C ALA A 321 -47.77 -2.93 -1.06
N LEU A 322 -47.25 -3.93 -1.77
CA LEU A 322 -48.05 -4.84 -2.58
C LEU A 322 -49.03 -5.65 -1.72
N ALA A 323 -48.57 -6.19 -0.58
CA ALA A 323 -49.42 -6.92 0.36
C ALA A 323 -50.53 -6.01 0.92
N LEU A 324 -50.23 -4.76 1.27
CA LEU A 324 -51.21 -3.77 1.73
C LEU A 324 -52.22 -3.40 0.63
N LEU A 325 -51.80 -3.26 -0.63
CA LEU A 325 -52.70 -3.01 -1.76
C LEU A 325 -53.64 -4.20 -2.03
N LEU A 326 -53.14 -5.43 -1.91
CA LEU A 326 -53.90 -6.65 -2.15
C LEU A 326 -54.86 -6.97 -0.99
N THR A 327 -54.47 -6.70 0.27
CA THR A 327 -55.28 -7.00 1.46
C THR A 327 -56.14 -5.83 1.94
N GLY A 328 -55.74 -4.59 1.63
CA GLY A 328 -56.43 -3.35 1.98
C GLY A 328 -57.62 -3.02 1.08
N ARG A 329 -57.80 -3.74 -0.04
CA ARG A 329 -59.04 -3.73 -0.83
C ARG A 329 -60.19 -4.47 -0.12
N ARG A 330 -60.52 -4.09 1.12
CA ARG A 330 -61.88 -4.31 1.61
C ARG A 330 -62.76 -3.28 0.91
N ARG A 331 -63.74 -3.74 0.12
CA ARG A 331 -64.83 -2.87 -0.33
C ARG A 331 -65.45 -2.28 0.93
N THR A 332 -65.24 -1.00 1.18
CA THR A 332 -66.07 -0.25 2.12
C THR A 332 -67.46 -0.18 1.48
N THR A 333 -68.27 -1.20 1.70
CA THR A 333 -69.72 -1.04 1.57
C THR A 333 -70.10 -0.04 2.66
N ALA A 334 -70.46 1.18 2.24
CA ALA A 334 -71.10 2.12 3.14
C ALA A 334 -72.25 1.39 3.85
N PRO A 335 -72.36 1.48 5.19
CA PRO A 335 -73.56 0.99 5.87
C PRO A 335 -74.79 1.60 5.22
N ALA A 336 -75.86 0.82 5.07
CA ALA A 336 -77.12 1.36 4.56
C ALA A 336 -77.52 2.58 5.43
N PRO A 337 -77.99 3.68 4.83
CA PRO A 337 -78.41 4.86 5.58
C PRO A 337 -79.47 4.47 6.62
N ASP A 338 -79.33 5.04 7.82
CA ASP A 338 -80.24 4.78 8.94
C ASP A 338 -81.66 5.22 8.57
N PRO A 339 -82.66 4.31 8.56
CA PRO A 339 -84.04 4.65 8.23
C PRO A 339 -84.63 5.72 9.16
N GLY A 340 -84.14 5.82 10.40
CA GLY A 340 -84.63 6.78 11.39
C GLY A 340 -84.23 8.23 11.12
N LEU A 341 -83.32 8.46 10.16
CA LEU A 341 -82.84 9.80 9.78
C LEU A 341 -83.34 10.23 8.38
N ALA A 342 -84.18 9.43 7.72
CA ALA A 342 -84.66 9.71 6.36
C ALA A 342 -85.53 10.99 6.28
N ASP A 343 -86.21 11.34 7.37
CA ASP A 343 -87.16 12.46 7.43
C ASP A 343 -86.62 13.70 8.17
N VAL A 344 -85.32 13.74 8.50
CA VAL A 344 -84.71 14.91 9.17
C VAL A 344 -84.23 15.91 8.11
N PRO A 345 -84.84 17.11 7.98
CA PRO A 345 -84.37 18.09 7.01
C PRO A 345 -82.99 18.60 7.45
N CYS A 346 -81.98 18.49 6.59
CA CYS A 346 -80.68 19.11 6.83
C CYS A 346 -80.88 20.64 6.88
N GLY A 347 -80.74 21.24 8.07
CA GLY A 347 -80.79 22.68 8.23
C GLY A 347 -79.73 23.36 7.37
N SER A 348 -80.14 24.31 6.54
CA SER A 348 -79.21 25.21 5.86
C SER A 348 -78.56 26.13 6.90
N PRO A 349 -77.22 26.28 6.90
CA PRO A 349 -76.57 27.27 7.75
C PRO A 349 -76.93 28.67 7.25
N ALA A 350 -77.30 29.55 8.20
CA ALA A 350 -77.33 31.00 8.01
C ALA A 350 -75.94 31.59 8.30
#